data_AF-A0A6P2C7Q1-F1
#
_entry.id   AF-A0A6P2C7Q1-F1
#
_cell.length_a   1.000
_cell.length_b   1.000
_cell.length_c   1.000
_cell.angle_alpha   90.00
_cell.angle_beta   90.00
_cell.angle_gamma   90.00
#
_symmetry.space_group_name_H-M   'P 1'
#
loop_
_entity.id
_entity.type
_entity.pdbx_description
1 polymer ?
#
loop_
_entity_poly.entity_id
_entity_poly.type
_entity_poly.pdbx_seq_one_letter_code
_entity_poly.pdbx_strand_id
1 'polypeptide(L)'
;MRSLVPQRHARQSLDRHVRLTCAPGPRGTSRTGSKMEAGMRKLSRLVAGAVTMATAAALVAGTVGTASAAPNDPPKGVAPKAFDIVAVGSNTTQYVLDALAQKYDAGIGTRHSAAHPYVYSWDAVPLGTSASVVTHIKPKAGCATIVRPNGSGAGVKALDTTQVIKSGGVSYPCVDFARSSGGRKPTDPKFGPGGIAFVAFARDAMTWATRSAAKGGSDAPKSLNLKQLQGIFSCKITNWKQVGGKNGAIKVYLPQPGSGTLSSWEKFMNITTLGSCVSQAPEENEGGYKGFNSPNAIFAYSIGAYVAQKYHSAGCHSTPTGTQNKFGCNVTGVLQLNPITGISPLTTAKVPTINPKFPSNFWRTVYNVVPYTVGTSDHISKKLEGMLGKNGFLCKSGTAKAIIKNYGFVPYAFCGITS
;
A
#
# COMPACT_ATOMS: atom_id res chain seq x y z
N MET A 1 17.39 -56.50 -21.44
CA MET A 1 17.02 -57.19 -22.71
C MET A 1 15.82 -56.48 -23.32
N ARG A 2 15.77 -56.31 -24.66
CA ARG A 2 14.60 -55.79 -25.44
C ARG A 2 14.20 -54.33 -25.11
N SER A 3 13.62 -53.52 -26.00
CA SER A 3 13.59 -53.53 -27.48
C SER A 3 13.43 -52.09 -28.03
N LEU A 4 13.44 -51.93 -29.35
CA LEU A 4 13.42 -50.65 -30.10
C LEU A 4 11.99 -50.22 -30.54
N VAL A 5 11.77 -48.88 -30.66
CA VAL A 5 11.13 -48.17 -31.82
C VAL A 5 9.61 -48.40 -32.12
N PRO A 6 8.82 -47.43 -32.66
CA PRO A 6 8.88 -45.95 -32.65
C PRO A 6 7.51 -45.23 -32.40
N GLN A 7 7.47 -43.91 -32.63
CA GLN A 7 6.25 -43.09 -32.81
C GLN A 7 5.47 -43.40 -34.11
N ARG A 8 4.22 -42.91 -34.20
CA ARG A 8 3.56 -42.58 -35.48
C ARG A 8 2.87 -41.20 -35.41
N HIS A 9 2.98 -40.42 -36.48
CA HIS A 9 2.15 -39.24 -36.71
C HIS A 9 0.84 -39.62 -37.40
N ALA A 10 -0.19 -38.78 -37.23
CA ALA A 10 -1.34 -38.69 -38.13
C ALA A 10 -1.54 -37.24 -38.57
N ARG A 11 -1.65 -37.01 -39.89
CA ARG A 11 -2.22 -35.78 -40.46
C ARG A 11 -3.68 -36.05 -40.79
N GLN A 12 -4.54 -35.04 -40.63
CA GLN A 12 -5.72 -34.91 -41.47
C GLN A 12 -5.80 -33.50 -42.04
N SER A 13 -6.32 -33.42 -43.26
CA SER A 13 -6.61 -32.19 -44.00
C SER A 13 -8.12 -32.15 -44.25
N LEU A 14 -8.70 -30.96 -44.27
CA LEU A 14 -9.96 -30.72 -44.97
C LEU A 14 -10.04 -29.25 -45.38
N ASP A 15 -10.45 -29.04 -46.62
CA ASP A 15 -10.49 -27.75 -47.31
C ASP A 15 -11.90 -27.52 -47.88
N ARG A 16 -12.36 -26.26 -47.92
CA ARG A 16 -13.54 -25.81 -48.67
C ARG A 16 -13.68 -24.28 -48.67
N HIS A 17 -13.67 -23.69 -49.87
CA HIS A 17 -14.09 -22.31 -50.13
C HIS A 17 -15.61 -22.12 -50.07
N VAL A 18 -16.06 -20.86 -49.93
CA VAL A 18 -17.07 -20.17 -50.78
C VAL A 18 -16.92 -18.64 -50.60
N ARG A 19 -17.49 -17.81 -51.48
CA ARG A 19 -17.11 -16.41 -51.77
C ARG A 19 -17.96 -15.31 -51.10
N LEU A 20 -17.46 -14.07 -51.18
CA LEU A 20 -18.15 -12.79 -50.91
C LEU A 20 -19.25 -12.46 -51.94
N THR A 21 -20.19 -11.59 -51.54
CA THR A 21 -20.89 -10.58 -52.38
C THR A 21 -21.06 -9.28 -51.58
N CYS A 22 -21.38 -8.15 -52.25
CA CYS A 22 -21.33 -6.79 -51.67
C CYS A 22 -22.61 -5.96 -51.91
N ALA A 23 -22.86 -4.98 -51.03
CA ALA A 23 -23.61 -3.72 -51.28
C ALA A 23 -25.14 -3.86 -51.61
N PRO A 24 -25.96 -2.78 -51.60
CA PRO A 24 -25.66 -1.34 -51.52
C PRO A 24 -26.43 -0.56 -50.41
N GLY A 25 -26.44 0.78 -50.48
CA GLY A 25 -26.98 1.69 -49.46
C GLY A 25 -28.27 2.46 -49.81
N PRO A 26 -28.32 3.81 -49.66
CA PRO A 26 -29.34 4.43 -48.79
C PRO A 26 -30.45 5.24 -49.50
N ARG A 27 -31.41 5.77 -48.72
CA ARG A 27 -32.39 6.80 -49.13
C ARG A 27 -32.90 7.64 -47.94
N GLY A 28 -33.25 8.91 -48.15
CA GLY A 28 -33.94 9.79 -47.18
C GLY A 28 -35.48 9.73 -47.34
N THR A 29 -36.30 10.72 -46.94
CA THR A 29 -36.08 12.15 -46.58
C THR A 29 -37.34 12.77 -45.91
N SER A 30 -37.21 13.79 -45.02
CA SER A 30 -38.19 14.90 -44.73
C SER A 30 -39.64 14.52 -44.30
N ARG A 31 -40.54 15.33 -43.68
CA ARG A 31 -40.74 16.76 -43.29
C ARG A 31 -41.95 16.77 -42.28
N THR A 32 -42.56 17.80 -41.64
CA THR A 32 -42.51 19.29 -41.58
C THR A 32 -43.16 19.79 -40.26
N GLY A 33 -42.70 20.91 -39.68
CA GLY A 33 -43.53 21.81 -38.81
C GLY A 33 -43.68 21.45 -37.31
N SER A 34 -44.00 22.40 -36.40
CA SER A 34 -44.20 23.85 -36.57
C SER A 34 -44.13 24.66 -35.24
N LYS A 35 -43.60 25.92 -35.31
CA LYS A 35 -43.94 27.15 -34.51
C LYS A 35 -43.87 27.09 -32.95
N MET A 36 -43.61 28.17 -32.19
CA MET A 36 -43.34 29.59 -32.50
C MET A 36 -42.45 30.28 -31.43
N GLU A 37 -42.32 31.61 -31.52
CA GLU A 37 -41.54 32.56 -30.69
C GLU A 37 -41.96 32.60 -29.20
N ALA A 38 -41.29 33.28 -28.25
CA ALA A 38 -40.36 34.42 -28.28
C ALA A 38 -39.33 34.35 -27.12
N GLY A 39 -38.34 35.25 -26.97
CA GLY A 39 -38.08 36.49 -27.70
C GLY A 39 -36.66 37.04 -27.46
N MET A 40 -36.35 38.18 -28.09
CA MET A 40 -34.97 38.65 -28.31
C MET A 40 -34.74 40.07 -27.77
N ARG A 41 -33.59 40.32 -27.13
CA ARG A 41 -32.95 41.65 -27.15
C ARG A 41 -31.49 41.53 -27.58
N LYS A 42 -31.12 42.39 -28.52
CA LYS A 42 -29.80 42.44 -29.16
C LYS A 42 -28.85 43.30 -28.34
N LEU A 43 -27.56 42.99 -28.38
CA LEU A 43 -26.62 43.95 -28.96
C LEU A 43 -25.52 43.18 -29.70
N SER A 44 -25.06 43.72 -30.81
CA SER A 44 -24.07 43.06 -31.68
C SER A 44 -23.04 44.06 -32.17
N ARG A 45 -21.79 43.59 -32.34
CA ARG A 45 -20.87 44.01 -33.39
C ARG A 45 -19.70 43.03 -33.50
N LEU A 46 -19.23 42.84 -34.73
CA LEU A 46 -18.02 42.10 -35.05
C LEU A 46 -16.81 43.05 -34.96
N VAL A 47 -15.62 42.49 -34.91
CA VAL A 47 -14.58 42.58 -35.97
C VAL A 47 -13.61 41.41 -35.73
N ALA A 48 -12.95 40.93 -36.79
CA ALA A 48 -12.03 39.80 -36.73
C ALA A 48 -10.62 40.17 -37.22
N GLY A 49 -9.62 39.42 -36.75
CA GLY A 49 -8.33 39.27 -37.42
C GLY A 49 -7.15 40.07 -36.84
N ALA A 50 -6.13 39.33 -36.39
CA ALA A 50 -4.71 39.59 -36.63
C ALA A 50 -3.90 38.34 -36.28
N VAL A 51 -2.77 38.10 -36.97
CA VAL A 51 -1.83 37.02 -36.67
C VAL A 51 -0.55 37.63 -36.09
N THR A 52 -0.08 37.10 -34.96
CA THR A 52 1.31 37.27 -34.51
C THR A 52 1.85 35.95 -33.98
N MET A 53 2.82 35.35 -34.70
CA MET A 53 3.72 34.38 -34.07
C MET A 53 4.78 35.16 -33.30
N ALA A 54 4.90 34.90 -32.00
CA ALA A 54 5.98 35.43 -31.17
C ALA A 54 6.54 34.29 -30.30
N THR A 55 7.69 33.76 -30.68
CA THR A 55 8.42 32.73 -29.91
C THR A 55 9.09 33.36 -28.70
N ALA A 56 8.32 33.63 -27.65
CA ALA A 56 8.83 34.05 -26.35
C ALA A 56 9.32 32.81 -25.58
N ALA A 57 10.64 32.67 -25.42
CA ALA A 57 11.25 31.63 -24.59
C ALA A 57 11.00 31.92 -23.10
N ALA A 58 9.84 31.51 -22.59
CA ALA A 58 9.44 31.73 -21.21
C ALA A 58 10.27 30.89 -20.23
N LEU A 59 11.32 31.49 -19.67
CA LEU A 59 12.00 31.03 -18.46
C LEU A 59 10.99 31.08 -17.30
N VAL A 60 10.32 29.96 -17.02
CA VAL A 60 9.41 29.82 -15.86
C VAL A 60 10.21 29.67 -14.57
N ALA A 61 10.86 30.75 -14.17
CA ALA A 61 11.41 30.91 -12.83
C ALA A 61 10.29 31.37 -11.89
N GLY A 62 10.03 30.60 -10.83
CA GLY A 62 9.44 31.17 -9.61
C GLY A 62 7.94 31.44 -9.56
N THR A 63 7.07 30.52 -10.00
CA THR A 63 5.78 30.40 -9.29
C THR A 63 6.05 29.70 -7.95
N VAL A 64 6.09 30.49 -6.85
CA VAL A 64 6.14 29.93 -5.49
C VAL A 64 4.85 29.15 -5.26
N GLY A 65 4.91 27.83 -5.40
CA GLY A 65 3.76 26.96 -5.23
C GLY A 65 3.19 27.12 -3.82
N THR A 66 1.88 27.40 -3.73
CA THR A 66 1.13 27.20 -2.50
C THR A 66 1.39 25.78 -1.98
N ALA A 67 1.54 25.63 -0.66
CA ALA A 67 2.04 24.40 -0.06
C ALA A 67 1.12 23.19 -0.37
N SER A 68 1.41 22.51 -1.47
CA SER A 68 0.68 21.33 -1.91
C SER A 68 1.04 20.20 -0.97
N ALA A 69 0.05 19.74 -0.19
CA ALA A 69 0.21 18.60 0.70
C ALA A 69 0.69 17.41 -0.14
N ALA A 70 1.91 16.94 0.13
CA ALA A 70 2.58 15.95 -0.69
C ALA A 70 1.74 14.66 -0.73
N PRO A 71 1.19 14.24 -1.89
CA PRO A 71 0.78 12.86 -2.06
C PRO A 71 2.05 11.98 -1.99
N ASN A 72 1.86 10.75 -1.53
CA ASN A 72 2.96 9.98 -0.96
C ASN A 72 3.73 9.20 -2.03
N ASP A 73 3.02 8.76 -3.07
CA ASP A 73 3.54 8.89 -4.44
C ASP A 73 3.59 10.38 -4.81
N PRO A 74 4.77 10.94 -5.16
CA PRO A 74 4.90 12.34 -5.57
C PRO A 74 3.92 12.72 -6.70
N PRO A 75 3.42 13.97 -6.74
CA PRO A 75 2.50 14.41 -7.80
C PRO A 75 3.07 14.16 -9.19
N LYS A 76 2.22 13.87 -10.18
CA LYS A 76 2.65 13.73 -11.58
C LYS A 76 3.44 14.97 -12.02
N GLY A 77 4.73 14.81 -12.31
CA GLY A 77 5.65 15.88 -12.69
C GLY A 77 6.60 16.36 -11.58
N VAL A 78 6.37 15.95 -10.33
CA VAL A 78 7.28 16.23 -9.20
C VAL A 78 8.26 15.07 -9.05
N ALA A 79 9.55 15.38 -9.05
CA ALA A 79 10.60 14.49 -8.59
C ALA A 79 11.17 15.03 -7.27
N PRO A 80 11.26 14.22 -6.20
CA PRO A 80 11.93 14.62 -4.96
C PRO A 80 13.36 15.10 -5.23
N LYS A 81 13.82 16.14 -4.54
CA LYS A 81 15.18 16.65 -4.69
C LYS A 81 16.17 15.62 -4.14
N ALA A 82 17.43 15.63 -4.59
CA ALA A 82 18.45 14.68 -4.10
C ALA A 82 18.57 14.68 -2.55
N PHE A 83 18.43 15.87 -1.94
CA PHE A 83 18.45 16.03 -0.49
C PHE A 83 17.16 15.62 0.24
N ASP A 84 16.03 15.41 -0.44
CA ASP A 84 14.77 15.02 0.21
C ASP A 84 14.85 13.61 0.80
N ILE A 85 13.95 13.28 1.72
CA ILE A 85 13.82 11.96 2.34
C ILE A 85 12.85 11.12 1.50
N VAL A 86 13.25 9.89 1.16
CA VAL A 86 12.42 8.92 0.43
C VAL A 86 12.24 7.65 1.26
N ALA A 87 10.98 7.25 1.41
CA ALA A 87 10.55 6.00 2.01
C ALA A 87 9.83 5.09 1.00
N VAL A 88 9.98 3.77 1.18
CA VAL A 88 9.43 2.70 0.34
C VAL A 88 9.05 1.47 1.20
N GLY A 89 8.49 0.42 0.62
CA GLY A 89 8.27 -0.86 1.31
C GLY A 89 6.86 -1.06 1.84
N SER A 90 6.72 -1.56 3.07
CA SER A 90 5.44 -2.10 3.59
C SER A 90 4.24 -1.18 3.41
N ASN A 91 3.20 -1.71 2.78
CA ASN A 91 1.85 -1.15 2.68
C ASN A 91 1.07 -1.15 4.00
N THR A 92 1.34 -2.06 4.95
CA THR A 92 0.71 -2.03 6.28
C THR A 92 0.75 -0.61 6.85
N THR A 93 1.93 0.02 6.81
CA THR A 93 2.20 1.32 7.43
C THR A 93 2.26 2.47 6.44
N GLN A 94 1.96 2.28 5.14
CA GLN A 94 2.04 3.35 4.14
C GLN A 94 1.08 4.49 4.51
N TYR A 95 -0.24 4.25 4.56
CA TYR A 95 -1.22 5.33 4.81
C TYR A 95 -1.04 6.06 6.15
N VAL A 96 -0.42 5.44 7.17
CA VAL A 96 -0.09 6.16 8.42
C VAL A 96 1.20 6.98 8.26
N LEU A 97 2.26 6.46 7.64
CA LEU A 97 3.48 7.24 7.37
C LEU A 97 3.21 8.42 6.44
N ASP A 98 2.37 8.21 5.44
CA ASP A 98 1.80 9.20 4.53
C ASP A 98 1.19 10.40 5.26
N ALA A 99 0.23 10.14 6.15
CA ALA A 99 -0.42 11.17 6.96
C ALA A 99 0.58 11.89 7.87
N LEU A 100 1.61 11.18 8.36
CA LEU A 100 2.68 11.73 9.18
C LEU A 100 3.61 12.63 8.36
N ALA A 101 4.01 12.21 7.15
CA ALA A 101 4.82 12.97 6.21
C ALA A 101 4.13 14.28 5.81
N GLN A 102 2.85 14.23 5.44
CA GLN A 102 2.06 15.44 5.12
C GLN A 102 1.99 16.45 6.26
N LYS A 103 2.10 16.03 7.54
CA LYS A 103 2.17 16.94 8.68
C LYS A 103 3.59 17.36 9.06
N TYR A 104 4.60 16.54 8.76
CA TYR A 104 6.00 16.89 8.91
C TYR A 104 6.39 17.99 7.91
N ASP A 105 6.10 17.79 6.63
CA ASP A 105 6.42 18.70 5.53
C ASP A 105 5.66 20.02 5.64
N ALA A 106 4.38 19.98 6.06
CA ALA A 106 3.61 21.18 6.37
C ALA A 106 4.20 22.00 7.55
N GLY A 107 4.93 21.37 8.47
CA GLY A 107 5.68 22.05 9.52
C GLY A 107 7.00 22.66 9.04
N ILE A 108 7.57 22.17 7.94
CA ILE A 108 8.75 22.75 7.28
C ILE A 108 8.32 23.96 6.45
N GLY A 109 7.31 23.80 5.59
CA GLY A 109 6.77 24.86 4.73
C GLY A 109 7.82 25.48 3.80
N THR A 110 7.83 26.81 3.71
CA THR A 110 8.75 27.58 2.84
C THR A 110 10.25 27.39 3.15
N ARG A 111 10.59 26.71 4.26
CA ARG A 111 11.98 26.42 4.66
C ARG A 111 12.60 25.21 3.95
N HIS A 112 11.89 24.61 2.99
CA HIS A 112 12.29 23.40 2.25
C HIS A 112 13.70 23.48 1.66
N SER A 113 14.63 22.70 2.21
CA SER A 113 16.07 22.82 1.96
C SER A 113 16.81 21.55 2.36
N ALA A 114 18.11 21.45 2.08
CA ALA A 114 18.92 20.31 2.54
C ALA A 114 19.01 20.19 4.09
N ALA A 115 18.74 21.28 4.83
CA ALA A 115 18.63 21.26 6.28
C ALA A 115 17.22 20.92 6.79
N HIS A 116 16.19 21.10 5.95
CA HIS A 116 14.79 20.79 6.21
C HIS A 116 14.17 20.07 4.99
N PRO A 117 14.55 18.79 4.77
CA PRO A 117 14.07 17.99 3.65
C PRO A 117 12.60 17.57 3.83
N TYR A 118 11.86 17.46 2.72
CA TYR A 118 10.52 16.87 2.71
C TYR A 118 10.58 15.34 2.68
N VAL A 119 9.47 14.67 3.00
CA VAL A 119 9.37 13.21 3.14
C VAL A 119 8.38 12.63 2.12
N TYR A 120 8.90 11.90 1.14
CA TYR A 120 8.10 11.23 0.11
C TYR A 120 7.96 9.74 0.40
N SER A 121 6.74 9.31 0.76
CA SER A 121 6.40 7.96 1.23
C SER A 121 5.77 7.12 0.12
N TRP A 122 6.55 6.73 -0.91
CA TRP A 122 6.03 6.02 -2.10
C TRP A 122 5.18 4.81 -1.70
N ASP A 123 3.96 4.72 -2.23
CA ASP A 123 3.04 3.61 -1.94
C ASP A 123 3.66 2.28 -2.42
N ALA A 124 3.30 1.16 -1.81
CA ALA A 124 3.78 -0.17 -2.22
C ALA A 124 3.22 -0.58 -3.60
N VAL A 125 2.02 -0.09 -3.93
CA VAL A 125 1.29 -0.30 -5.20
C VAL A 125 0.67 1.03 -5.64
N PRO A 126 0.67 1.41 -6.94
CA PRO A 126 0.00 2.63 -7.37
C PRO A 126 -1.52 2.52 -7.21
N LEU A 127 -2.19 3.66 -7.02
CA LEU A 127 -3.64 3.71 -6.81
C LEU A 127 -4.42 3.03 -7.95
N GLY A 128 -5.32 2.12 -7.59
CA GLY A 128 -6.12 1.35 -8.57
C GLY A 128 -5.35 0.27 -9.35
N THR A 129 -4.07 0.02 -9.02
CA THR A 129 -3.27 -1.04 -9.63
C THR A 129 -3.27 -2.28 -8.74
N SER A 130 -3.42 -3.47 -9.33
CA SER A 130 -3.30 -4.73 -8.58
C SER A 130 -1.84 -5.04 -8.24
N ALA A 131 -1.58 -5.53 -7.02
CA ALA A 131 -0.24 -5.91 -6.55
C ALA A 131 0.50 -6.95 -7.42
N SER A 132 -0.20 -7.70 -8.27
CA SER A 132 0.41 -8.61 -9.26
C SER A 132 1.08 -7.88 -10.43
N VAL A 133 0.90 -6.56 -10.57
CA VAL A 133 1.52 -5.74 -11.62
C VAL A 133 2.83 -5.16 -11.11
N VAL A 134 3.95 -5.57 -11.72
CA VAL A 134 5.26 -4.96 -11.46
C VAL A 134 5.25 -3.52 -11.99
N THR A 135 5.43 -2.56 -11.09
CA THR A 135 5.53 -1.13 -11.44
C THR A 135 6.85 -0.55 -10.97
N HIS A 136 7.15 0.67 -11.39
CA HIS A 136 8.45 1.30 -11.22
C HIS A 136 8.31 2.70 -10.61
N ILE A 137 9.36 3.13 -9.90
CA ILE A 137 9.47 4.48 -9.33
C ILE A 137 10.84 5.08 -9.68
N LYS A 138 10.92 6.41 -9.76
CA LYS A 138 12.18 7.15 -9.80
C LYS A 138 12.33 7.87 -8.46
N PRO A 139 13.09 7.33 -7.48
CA PRO A 139 13.03 7.78 -6.10
C PRO A 139 13.26 9.28 -5.92
N LYS A 140 14.25 9.85 -6.62
CA LYS A 140 14.63 11.27 -6.60
C LYS A 140 15.11 11.74 -7.97
N ALA A 141 15.25 13.06 -8.14
CA ALA A 141 16.09 13.65 -9.17
C ALA A 141 17.53 13.08 -9.08
N GLY A 142 18.16 12.80 -10.23
CA GLY A 142 19.47 12.15 -10.33
C GLY A 142 19.46 10.62 -10.22
N CYS A 143 18.52 10.02 -9.48
CA CYS A 143 18.42 8.56 -9.35
C CYS A 143 17.99 7.88 -10.66
N ALA A 144 18.41 6.62 -10.86
CA ALA A 144 17.82 5.76 -11.87
C ALA A 144 16.44 5.24 -11.40
N THR A 145 15.67 4.72 -12.35
CA THR A 145 14.39 4.05 -12.09
C THR A 145 14.64 2.70 -11.41
N ILE A 146 13.83 2.36 -10.40
CA ILE A 146 13.84 1.05 -9.74
C ILE A 146 12.44 0.43 -9.78
N VAL A 147 12.36 -0.90 -9.60
CA VAL A 147 11.09 -1.58 -9.31
C VAL A 147 10.51 -1.02 -8.01
N ARG A 148 9.22 -0.72 -7.99
CA ARG A 148 8.50 -0.23 -6.80
C ARG A 148 8.61 -1.25 -5.66
N PRO A 149 9.21 -0.92 -4.51
CA PRO A 149 9.40 -1.88 -3.43
C PRO A 149 8.08 -2.17 -2.70
N ASN A 150 7.45 -3.30 -3.04
CA ASN A 150 6.20 -3.76 -2.43
C ASN A 150 6.45 -4.70 -1.23
N GLY A 151 5.90 -4.37 -0.07
CA GLY A 151 6.08 -5.15 1.16
C GLY A 151 7.40 -4.89 1.89
N SER A 152 7.50 -5.39 3.13
CA SER A 152 8.61 -5.07 4.04
C SER A 152 9.98 -5.50 3.50
N GLY A 153 10.10 -6.76 3.03
CA GLY A 153 11.37 -7.31 2.55
C GLY A 153 11.88 -6.66 1.26
N ALA A 154 10.99 -6.28 0.35
CA ALA A 154 11.39 -5.53 -0.85
C ALA A 154 11.88 -4.12 -0.47
N GLY A 155 11.23 -3.46 0.49
CA GLY A 155 11.68 -2.17 1.03
C GLY A 155 13.07 -2.25 1.65
N VAL A 156 13.31 -3.24 2.53
CA VAL A 156 14.62 -3.48 3.16
C VAL A 156 15.69 -3.75 2.10
N LYS A 157 15.40 -4.59 1.09
CA LYS A 157 16.34 -4.83 -0.03
C LYS A 157 16.65 -3.55 -0.82
N ALA A 158 15.63 -2.74 -1.12
CA ALA A 158 15.81 -1.49 -1.87
C ALA A 158 16.59 -0.42 -1.09
N LEU A 159 16.59 -0.49 0.24
CA LEU A 159 17.41 0.32 1.13
C LEU A 159 18.86 -0.18 1.20
N ASP A 160 19.05 -1.50 1.33
CA ASP A 160 20.36 -2.14 1.37
C ASP A 160 21.14 -1.92 0.06
N THR A 161 20.48 -2.12 -1.08
CA THR A 161 21.05 -1.87 -2.42
C THR A 161 20.73 -0.46 -2.93
N THR A 162 20.61 0.54 -2.04
CA THR A 162 20.25 1.92 -2.42
C THR A 162 21.35 2.57 -3.26
N GLN A 163 20.99 3.15 -4.40
CA GLN A 163 21.93 3.92 -5.22
C GLN A 163 22.35 5.19 -4.48
N VAL A 164 23.61 5.59 -4.60
CA VAL A 164 24.12 6.87 -4.06
C VAL A 164 24.47 7.80 -5.20
N ILE A 165 23.82 8.97 -5.25
CA ILE A 165 24.03 10.01 -6.27
C ILE A 165 24.79 11.20 -5.66
N LYS A 166 25.56 11.92 -6.48
CA LYS A 166 26.19 13.19 -6.08
C LYS A 166 25.39 14.37 -6.60
N SER A 167 25.17 15.38 -5.75
CA SER A 167 24.51 16.64 -6.10
C SER A 167 25.11 17.78 -5.28
N GLY A 168 25.60 18.84 -5.92
CA GLY A 168 26.27 19.96 -5.22
C GLY A 168 27.49 19.52 -4.39
N GLY A 169 28.25 18.53 -4.86
CA GLY A 169 29.37 17.92 -4.14
C GLY A 169 28.99 16.92 -3.04
N VAL A 170 27.73 16.91 -2.59
CA VAL A 170 27.24 16.04 -1.51
C VAL A 170 26.67 14.72 -2.06
N SER A 171 26.96 13.62 -1.39
CA SER A 171 26.40 12.29 -1.68
C SER A 171 25.04 12.09 -0.98
N TYR A 172 24.05 11.59 -1.71
CA TYR A 172 22.72 11.28 -1.20
C TYR A 172 22.27 9.87 -1.64
N PRO A 173 21.69 9.04 -0.74
CA PRO A 173 21.08 7.79 -1.16
C PRO A 173 19.75 8.05 -1.89
N CYS A 174 19.32 7.14 -2.74
CA CYS A 174 18.07 7.26 -3.51
C CYS A 174 16.84 6.86 -2.70
N VAL A 175 16.98 5.85 -1.85
CA VAL A 175 16.05 5.49 -0.76
C VAL A 175 16.75 5.77 0.57
N ASP A 176 16.12 6.53 1.47
CA ASP A 176 16.71 6.90 2.77
C ASP A 176 16.24 5.97 3.90
N PHE A 177 15.02 5.44 3.82
CA PHE A 177 14.51 4.44 4.77
C PHE A 177 13.43 3.53 4.16
N ALA A 178 13.14 2.41 4.83
CA ALA A 178 12.10 1.46 4.41
C ALA A 178 11.04 1.24 5.51
N ARG A 179 9.77 1.25 5.14
CA ARG A 179 8.65 0.84 6.00
C ARG A 179 8.69 -0.67 6.23
N SER A 180 8.68 -1.12 7.48
CA SER A 180 8.55 -2.55 7.83
C SER A 180 7.42 -2.81 8.82
N SER A 181 6.55 -3.75 8.46
CA SER A 181 5.52 -4.31 9.33
C SER A 181 5.97 -5.55 10.09
N GLY A 182 7.20 -6.01 9.89
CA GLY A 182 7.86 -7.04 10.69
C GLY A 182 9.09 -6.52 11.42
N GLY A 183 9.52 -7.22 12.47
CA GLY A 183 10.86 -7.03 13.04
C GLY A 183 11.95 -7.67 12.17
N ARG A 184 13.21 -7.44 12.55
CA ARG A 184 14.40 -8.00 11.90
C ARG A 184 14.32 -9.53 11.75
N LYS A 185 14.71 -10.02 10.57
CA LYS A 185 14.87 -11.43 10.21
C LYS A 185 16.36 -11.81 10.16
N PRO A 186 16.74 -13.09 10.30
CA PRO A 186 18.13 -13.54 10.13
C PRO A 186 18.72 -13.28 8.74
N THR A 187 17.86 -13.07 7.73
CA THR A 187 18.23 -12.74 6.34
C THR A 187 18.46 -11.25 6.09
N ASP A 188 18.16 -10.39 7.06
CA ASP A 188 18.28 -8.94 6.88
C ASP A 188 19.73 -8.48 7.16
N PRO A 189 20.24 -7.46 6.45
CA PRO A 189 21.57 -6.90 6.69
C PRO A 189 21.83 -6.58 8.16
N LYS A 190 23.02 -6.91 8.66
CA LYS A 190 23.40 -6.86 10.08
C LYS A 190 23.05 -5.53 10.79
N PHE A 191 22.81 -5.59 12.10
CA PHE A 191 22.81 -4.41 12.97
C PHE A 191 24.25 -4.02 13.30
N GLY A 192 24.84 -3.13 12.48
CA GLY A 192 26.23 -2.69 12.64
C GLY A 192 26.78 -1.96 11.42
N PRO A 193 28.05 -1.52 11.45
CA PRO A 193 28.68 -0.72 10.39
C PRO A 193 28.56 -1.38 9.00
N GLY A 194 27.96 -0.67 8.05
CA GLY A 194 27.66 -1.20 6.71
C GLY A 194 26.44 -2.13 6.67
N GLY A 195 25.46 -1.92 7.55
CA GLY A 195 24.17 -2.60 7.58
C GLY A 195 23.02 -1.65 7.89
N ILE A 196 21.98 -2.12 8.58
CA ILE A 196 20.73 -1.37 8.81
C ILE A 196 20.27 -1.44 10.27
N ALA A 197 19.43 -0.48 10.69
CA ALA A 197 18.81 -0.38 12.00
C ALA A 197 17.27 -0.28 11.88
N PHE A 198 16.54 -1.08 12.66
CA PHE A 198 15.08 -1.09 12.70
C PHE A 198 14.57 -0.11 13.76
N VAL A 199 14.22 1.12 13.37
CA VAL A 199 13.67 2.14 14.29
C VAL A 199 12.21 1.85 14.59
N ALA A 200 11.88 1.49 15.83
CA ALA A 200 10.50 1.28 16.26
C ALA A 200 9.74 2.61 16.29
N PHE A 201 8.49 2.67 15.79
CA PHE A 201 7.68 3.91 15.88
C PHE A 201 6.29 3.71 16.49
N ALA A 202 5.63 2.59 16.20
CA ALA A 202 4.27 2.31 16.69
C ALA A 202 4.06 0.81 16.97
N ARG A 203 2.92 0.50 17.56
CA ARG A 203 2.39 -0.86 17.71
C ARG A 203 1.20 -1.06 16.77
N ASP A 204 1.10 -2.27 16.25
CA ASP A 204 -0.05 -2.79 15.50
C ASP A 204 -0.51 -4.09 16.18
N ALA A 205 -1.72 -4.54 15.86
CA ALA A 205 -2.23 -5.85 16.23
C ALA A 205 -2.82 -6.53 15.00
N MET A 206 -2.72 -7.86 14.94
CA MET A 206 -3.20 -8.63 13.79
C MET A 206 -4.38 -9.52 14.16
N THR A 207 -5.29 -9.72 13.22
CA THR A 207 -6.35 -10.72 13.35
C THR A 207 -6.58 -11.45 12.04
N TRP A 208 -7.50 -12.40 12.07
CA TRP A 208 -7.97 -13.13 10.91
C TRP A 208 -9.20 -12.44 10.29
N ALA A 209 -9.27 -12.48 8.97
CA ALA A 209 -10.31 -11.84 8.17
C ALA A 209 -11.03 -12.86 7.28
N THR A 210 -12.32 -12.62 7.03
CA THR A 210 -13.18 -13.47 6.17
C THR A 210 -14.15 -12.61 5.37
N ARG A 211 -14.87 -13.22 4.41
CA ARG A 211 -15.87 -12.53 3.59
C ARG A 211 -17.01 -11.97 4.45
N SER A 212 -17.23 -10.66 4.34
CA SER A 212 -18.14 -9.90 5.21
C SER A 212 -19.62 -10.21 4.96
N ALA A 213 -20.47 -10.00 5.98
CA ALA A 213 -21.91 -10.22 5.89
C ALA A 213 -22.55 -9.46 4.70
N ALA A 214 -22.18 -8.19 4.51
CA ALA A 214 -22.61 -7.34 3.40
C ALA A 214 -22.09 -7.77 2.00
N LYS A 215 -21.29 -8.85 1.93
CA LYS A 215 -20.77 -9.48 0.71
C LYS A 215 -21.06 -10.99 0.68
N GLY A 216 -22.17 -11.41 1.30
CA GLY A 216 -22.65 -12.79 1.32
C GLY A 216 -22.11 -13.65 2.48
N GLY A 217 -21.41 -13.05 3.44
CA GLY A 217 -20.97 -13.70 4.68
C GLY A 217 -19.95 -14.81 4.52
N SER A 218 -19.64 -15.47 5.64
CA SER A 218 -18.67 -16.55 5.77
C SER A 218 -19.29 -17.76 6.47
N ASP A 219 -18.71 -18.94 6.25
CA ASP A 219 -19.06 -20.19 6.92
C ASP A 219 -18.29 -20.40 8.25
N ALA A 220 -17.36 -19.49 8.56
CA ALA A 220 -16.57 -19.47 9.79
C ALA A 220 -17.41 -19.16 11.06
N PRO A 221 -16.96 -19.61 12.25
CA PRO A 221 -17.57 -19.22 13.52
C PRO A 221 -17.37 -17.72 13.81
N LYS A 222 -18.16 -17.16 14.75
CA LYS A 222 -18.04 -15.73 15.15
C LYS A 222 -16.70 -15.36 15.79
N SER A 223 -15.91 -16.32 16.26
CA SER A 223 -14.57 -16.12 16.81
C SER A 223 -13.77 -17.42 16.75
N LEU A 224 -12.43 -17.30 16.78
CA LEU A 224 -11.49 -18.41 16.95
C LEU A 224 -10.55 -18.10 18.11
N ASN A 225 -10.02 -19.13 18.78
CA ASN A 225 -8.91 -19.00 19.72
C ASN A 225 -7.56 -19.33 19.05
N LEU A 226 -6.44 -19.09 19.76
CA LEU A 226 -5.10 -19.32 19.23
C LEU A 226 -4.88 -20.77 18.75
N LYS A 227 -5.30 -21.79 19.51
CA LYS A 227 -5.13 -23.21 19.12
C LYS A 227 -5.89 -23.54 17.83
N GLN A 228 -7.09 -22.97 17.66
CA GLN A 228 -7.88 -23.13 16.44
C GLN A 228 -7.23 -22.45 15.24
N LEU A 229 -6.75 -21.21 15.39
CA LEU A 229 -6.02 -20.49 14.34
C LEU A 229 -4.75 -21.26 13.94
N GLN A 230 -3.94 -21.70 14.90
CA GLN A 230 -2.76 -22.53 14.67
C GLN A 230 -3.12 -23.84 13.94
N GLY A 231 -4.20 -24.52 14.33
CA GLY A 231 -4.69 -25.70 13.65
C GLY A 231 -5.09 -25.45 12.19
N ILE A 232 -5.74 -24.31 11.91
CA ILE A 232 -6.14 -23.92 10.56
C ILE A 232 -4.92 -23.59 9.68
N PHE A 233 -4.04 -22.69 10.14
CA PHE A 233 -2.89 -22.26 9.34
C PHE A 233 -1.76 -23.31 9.26
N SER A 234 -1.81 -24.38 10.07
CA SER A 234 -0.98 -25.58 9.90
C SER A 234 -1.70 -26.75 9.20
N CYS A 235 -2.87 -26.50 8.59
CA CYS A 235 -3.67 -27.49 7.84
C CYS A 235 -4.15 -28.72 8.62
N LYS A 236 -4.12 -28.68 9.96
CA LYS A 236 -4.67 -29.73 10.84
C LYS A 236 -6.19 -29.60 11.01
N ILE A 237 -6.70 -28.39 10.82
CA ILE A 237 -8.13 -28.05 10.78
C ILE A 237 -8.44 -27.59 9.36
N THR A 238 -9.26 -28.35 8.64
CA THR A 238 -9.52 -28.18 7.21
C THR A 238 -11.00 -27.94 6.89
N ASN A 239 -11.90 -28.04 7.87
CA ASN A 239 -13.33 -27.76 7.71
C ASN A 239 -13.88 -26.93 8.87
N TRP A 240 -14.65 -25.89 8.59
CA TRP A 240 -15.19 -24.95 9.58
C TRP A 240 -16.04 -25.61 10.69
N LYS A 241 -16.67 -26.76 10.42
CA LYS A 241 -17.43 -27.50 11.45
C LYS A 241 -16.57 -28.00 12.61
N GLN A 242 -15.27 -28.21 12.39
CA GLN A 242 -14.32 -28.60 13.45
C GLN A 242 -14.08 -27.49 14.48
N VAL A 243 -14.53 -26.26 14.21
CA VAL A 243 -14.35 -25.08 15.08
C VAL A 243 -15.67 -24.34 15.36
N GLY A 244 -16.82 -24.99 15.14
CA GLY A 244 -18.15 -24.41 15.39
C GLY A 244 -18.67 -23.48 14.30
N GLY A 245 -18.07 -23.49 13.10
CA GLY A 245 -18.66 -22.94 11.89
C GLY A 245 -19.57 -23.96 11.18
N LYS A 246 -19.99 -23.64 9.96
CA LYS A 246 -20.78 -24.57 9.11
C LYS A 246 -19.89 -25.66 8.50
N ASN A 247 -20.50 -26.66 7.85
CA ASN A 247 -19.75 -27.64 7.07
C ASN A 247 -19.22 -27.01 5.77
N GLY A 248 -17.90 -26.80 5.69
CA GLY A 248 -17.27 -26.23 4.50
C GLY A 248 -15.73 -26.27 4.59
N ALA A 249 -15.08 -26.61 3.48
CA ALA A 249 -13.63 -26.81 3.42
C ALA A 249 -12.89 -25.46 3.41
N ILE A 250 -12.02 -25.23 4.39
CA ILE A 250 -11.35 -23.96 4.65
C ILE A 250 -10.35 -23.65 3.53
N LYS A 251 -10.41 -22.43 2.98
CA LYS A 251 -9.43 -21.91 2.02
C LYS A 251 -8.50 -20.95 2.74
N VAL A 252 -7.30 -21.44 3.09
CA VAL A 252 -6.33 -20.68 3.88
C VAL A 252 -5.47 -19.84 2.95
N TYR A 253 -5.49 -18.53 3.16
CA TYR A 253 -4.64 -17.59 2.46
C TYR A 253 -3.67 -16.91 3.42
N LEU A 254 -2.44 -16.72 2.98
CA LEU A 254 -1.46 -15.85 3.64
C LEU A 254 -0.90 -14.85 2.63
N PRO A 255 -0.30 -13.73 3.10
CA PRO A 255 0.27 -12.75 2.17
C PRO A 255 1.44 -13.31 1.36
N GLN A 256 1.84 -12.55 0.34
CA GLN A 256 2.93 -12.85 -0.56
C GLN A 256 4.30 -12.95 0.15
N PRO A 257 5.26 -13.74 -0.39
CA PRO A 257 6.62 -13.83 0.15
C PRO A 257 7.29 -12.46 0.30
N GLY A 258 8.09 -12.31 1.37
CA GLY A 258 8.75 -11.04 1.70
C GLY A 258 7.89 -10.06 2.53
N SER A 259 6.59 -10.30 2.66
CA SER A 259 5.69 -9.55 3.53
C SER A 259 6.17 -9.49 5.00
N GLY A 260 5.85 -8.40 5.69
CA GLY A 260 6.06 -8.26 7.14
C GLY A 260 4.86 -8.74 7.96
N THR A 261 3.66 -8.63 7.38
CA THR A 261 2.40 -9.20 7.90
C THR A 261 2.41 -10.72 7.84
N LEU A 262 2.92 -11.32 6.76
CA LEU A 262 3.21 -12.75 6.70
C LEU A 262 4.11 -13.18 7.87
N SER A 263 5.31 -12.61 7.97
CA SER A 263 6.31 -12.99 8.97
C SER A 263 5.87 -12.76 10.41
N SER A 264 5.05 -11.74 10.66
CA SER A 264 4.43 -11.51 11.97
C SER A 264 3.39 -12.59 12.29
N TRP A 265 2.54 -12.96 11.33
CA TRP A 265 1.51 -13.99 11.52
C TRP A 265 2.10 -15.39 11.65
N GLU A 266 3.12 -15.74 10.86
CA GLU A 266 3.87 -17.00 10.99
C GLU A 266 4.42 -17.16 12.41
N LYS A 267 4.99 -16.09 12.99
CA LYS A 267 5.46 -16.08 14.38
C LYS A 267 4.32 -16.24 15.40
N PHE A 268 3.19 -15.56 15.22
CA PHE A 268 2.02 -15.73 16.11
C PHE A 268 1.41 -17.13 16.03
N MET A 269 1.45 -17.76 14.85
CA MET A 269 0.91 -19.10 14.60
C MET A 269 1.92 -20.22 14.87
N ASN A 270 3.18 -19.91 15.20
CA ASN A 270 4.29 -20.86 15.29
C ASN A 270 4.45 -21.72 14.02
N ILE A 271 4.38 -21.08 12.85
CA ILE A 271 4.57 -21.71 11.54
C ILE A 271 6.05 -21.60 11.17
N THR A 272 6.72 -22.74 11.08
CA THR A 272 8.08 -22.88 10.54
C THR A 272 8.08 -23.45 9.11
N THR A 273 6.98 -24.06 8.67
CA THR A 273 6.79 -24.60 7.32
C THR A 273 5.31 -24.48 6.95
N LEU A 274 5.05 -24.03 5.72
CA LEU A 274 3.69 -23.83 5.21
C LEU A 274 3.06 -25.18 4.87
N GLY A 275 1.84 -25.42 5.33
CA GLY A 275 1.07 -26.60 4.95
C GLY A 275 0.45 -26.45 3.55
N SER A 276 0.21 -27.58 2.87
CA SER A 276 -0.27 -27.62 1.46
C SER A 276 -1.67 -27.03 1.23
N CYS A 277 -2.44 -26.74 2.28
CA CYS A 277 -3.72 -26.02 2.19
C CYS A 277 -3.57 -24.49 2.12
N VAL A 278 -2.35 -23.96 2.32
CA VAL A 278 -2.08 -22.52 2.39
C VAL A 278 -1.67 -21.97 1.03
N SER A 279 -2.39 -20.96 0.54
CA SER A 279 -2.05 -20.21 -0.67
C SER A 279 -1.44 -18.85 -0.32
N GLN A 280 -0.12 -18.70 -0.52
CA GLN A 280 0.56 -17.40 -0.54
C GLN A 280 0.41 -16.74 -1.91
N ALA A 281 -0.60 -15.88 -2.07
CA ALA A 281 -0.94 -15.25 -3.35
C ALA A 281 -1.58 -13.85 -3.23
N PRO A 282 -2.41 -13.54 -2.21
CA PRO A 282 -2.88 -12.17 -1.98
C PRO A 282 -1.76 -11.24 -1.49
N GLU A 283 -1.95 -9.94 -1.73
CA GLU A 283 -1.16 -8.88 -1.13
C GLU A 283 -1.47 -8.71 0.38
N GLU A 284 -0.48 -8.33 1.19
CA GLU A 284 -0.70 -8.12 2.62
C GLU A 284 -1.70 -6.99 2.86
N ASN A 285 -2.74 -7.27 3.66
CA ASN A 285 -3.77 -6.30 4.02
C ASN A 285 -4.58 -5.76 2.82
N GLU A 286 -4.84 -6.57 1.79
CA GLU A 286 -5.86 -6.29 0.79
C GLU A 286 -7.02 -7.30 0.86
N GLY A 287 -8.20 -6.89 0.40
CA GLY A 287 -9.38 -7.75 0.27
C GLY A 287 -9.94 -7.85 -1.15
N GLY A 288 -9.17 -7.42 -2.17
CA GLY A 288 -9.55 -7.47 -3.59
C GLY A 288 -9.28 -8.81 -4.29
N TYR A 289 -8.50 -9.71 -3.68
CA TYR A 289 -8.14 -10.99 -4.29
C TYR A 289 -9.36 -11.92 -4.49
N LYS A 290 -9.50 -12.47 -5.70
CA LYS A 290 -10.71 -13.21 -6.13
C LYS A 290 -11.07 -14.40 -5.22
N GLY A 291 -10.10 -15.07 -4.59
CA GLY A 291 -10.34 -16.19 -3.68
C GLY A 291 -11.12 -15.83 -2.42
N PHE A 292 -11.11 -14.56 -2.00
CA PHE A 292 -11.91 -14.07 -0.87
C PHE A 292 -13.41 -14.00 -1.16
N ASN A 293 -13.83 -14.16 -2.41
CA ASN A 293 -15.25 -14.30 -2.77
C ASN A 293 -15.86 -15.66 -2.38
N SER A 294 -15.12 -16.52 -1.66
CA SER A 294 -15.62 -17.75 -1.06
C SER A 294 -16.02 -17.53 0.41
N PRO A 295 -17.18 -18.03 0.88
CA PRO A 295 -17.54 -17.95 2.31
C PRO A 295 -16.57 -18.75 3.19
N ASN A 296 -15.80 -19.67 2.60
CA ASN A 296 -14.85 -20.53 3.28
C ASN A 296 -13.43 -19.94 3.39
N ALA A 297 -13.18 -18.73 2.88
CA ALA A 297 -11.85 -18.10 2.86
C ALA A 297 -11.48 -17.48 4.23
N ILE A 298 -10.23 -17.70 4.66
CA ILE A 298 -9.57 -17.03 5.79
C ILE A 298 -8.26 -16.38 5.34
N PHE A 299 -7.97 -15.18 5.86
CA PHE A 299 -6.76 -14.41 5.58
C PHE A 299 -6.20 -13.75 6.85
N ALA A 300 -4.91 -13.41 6.88
CA ALA A 300 -4.28 -12.67 7.99
C ALA A 300 -4.20 -11.16 7.67
N TYR A 301 -4.59 -10.31 8.61
CA TYR A 301 -4.78 -8.86 8.37
C TYR A 301 -4.34 -8.00 9.56
N SER A 302 -3.63 -6.90 9.29
CA SER A 302 -3.34 -5.81 10.22
C SER A 302 -4.62 -5.05 10.61
N ILE A 303 -4.84 -4.87 11.90
CA ILE A 303 -5.96 -4.07 12.39
C ILE A 303 -5.72 -2.58 12.05
N GLY A 304 -4.48 -2.08 12.17
CA GLY A 304 -4.12 -0.72 11.77
C GLY A 304 -4.34 -0.44 10.28
N ALA A 305 -3.81 -1.28 9.39
CA ALA A 305 -3.98 -1.08 7.95
C ALA A 305 -5.47 -1.07 7.53
N TYR A 306 -6.27 -1.98 8.07
CA TYR A 306 -7.72 -2.02 7.83
C TYR A 306 -8.44 -0.74 8.32
N VAL A 307 -8.02 -0.13 9.44
CA VAL A 307 -8.59 1.15 9.90
C VAL A 307 -8.25 2.28 8.92
N ALA A 308 -6.97 2.42 8.55
CA ALA A 308 -6.52 3.44 7.59
C ALA A 308 -7.22 3.30 6.22
N GLN A 309 -7.33 2.08 5.70
CA GLN A 309 -8.01 1.78 4.45
C GLN A 309 -9.52 2.05 4.53
N LYS A 310 -10.21 1.55 5.56
CA LYS A 310 -11.69 1.56 5.59
C LYS A 310 -12.31 2.86 6.09
N TYR A 311 -11.65 3.59 6.99
CA TYR A 311 -12.25 4.73 7.70
C TYR A 311 -11.63 6.09 7.33
N HIS A 312 -10.45 6.11 6.71
CA HIS A 312 -9.81 7.35 6.22
C HIS A 312 -9.73 7.44 4.69
N SER A 313 -9.69 6.31 3.99
CA SER A 313 -9.53 6.32 2.52
C SER A 313 -10.88 6.32 1.79
N ALA A 314 -10.93 6.96 0.61
CA ALA A 314 -12.07 6.85 -0.30
C ALA A 314 -12.11 5.48 -0.98
N GLY A 315 -13.24 5.12 -1.62
CA GLY A 315 -13.26 3.94 -2.50
C GLY A 315 -12.23 4.07 -3.62
N CYS A 316 -11.64 2.96 -4.08
CA CYS A 316 -10.71 3.01 -5.21
C CYS A 316 -11.43 3.55 -6.45
N HIS A 317 -10.77 4.46 -7.18
CA HIS A 317 -11.36 5.27 -8.27
C HIS A 317 -12.50 6.23 -7.85
N SER A 318 -12.77 6.41 -6.55
CA SER A 318 -13.72 7.42 -6.05
C SER A 318 -12.99 8.70 -5.66
N THR A 319 -13.60 9.86 -5.89
CA THR A 319 -13.08 11.15 -5.41
C THR A 319 -13.17 11.23 -3.88
N PRO A 320 -12.08 11.56 -3.15
CA PRO A 320 -12.13 11.74 -1.71
C PRO A 320 -12.97 12.94 -1.27
N THR A 321 -13.68 12.80 -0.15
CA THR A 321 -14.62 13.80 0.39
C THR A 321 -14.33 14.14 1.85
N GLY A 322 -14.60 15.38 2.26
CA GLY A 322 -14.47 15.83 3.64
C GLY A 322 -13.05 15.62 4.20
N THR A 323 -12.93 14.76 5.22
CA THR A 323 -11.64 14.41 5.87
C THR A 323 -10.96 13.17 5.28
N GLN A 324 -11.44 12.64 4.15
CA GLN A 324 -10.82 11.47 3.52
C GLN A 324 -9.46 11.79 2.89
N ASN A 325 -8.61 10.78 2.83
CA ASN A 325 -7.26 10.87 2.32
C ASN A 325 -7.24 11.21 0.83
N LYS A 326 -6.38 12.16 0.45
CA LYS A 326 -6.07 12.50 -0.96
C LYS A 326 -5.04 11.54 -1.58
N PHE A 327 -4.87 10.39 -0.96
CA PHE A 327 -3.87 9.36 -1.22
C PHE A 327 -4.45 8.03 -0.74
N GLY A 328 -3.90 6.91 -1.22
CA GLY A 328 -4.45 5.59 -0.94
C GLY A 328 -5.86 5.37 -1.51
N CYS A 329 -6.40 4.19 -1.25
CA CYS A 329 -7.83 3.92 -1.38
C CYS A 329 -8.26 2.74 -0.49
N ASN A 330 -9.56 2.57 -0.31
CA ASN A 330 -10.12 1.50 0.49
C ASN A 330 -10.02 0.14 -0.24
N VAL A 331 -8.89 -0.53 -0.02
CA VAL A 331 -8.59 -1.87 -0.57
C VAL A 331 -9.10 -3.03 0.29
N THR A 332 -9.90 -2.81 1.36
CA THR A 332 -10.42 -3.93 2.17
C THR A 332 -11.41 -4.84 1.44
N GLY A 333 -11.87 -4.42 0.25
CA GLY A 333 -12.63 -5.24 -0.70
C GLY A 333 -13.85 -5.92 -0.07
N VAL A 334 -13.84 -7.26 -0.03
CA VAL A 334 -14.94 -8.05 0.56
C VAL A 334 -14.74 -8.44 2.02
N LEU A 335 -13.57 -8.19 2.60
CA LEU A 335 -13.17 -8.71 3.91
C LEU A 335 -13.70 -7.89 5.09
N GLN A 336 -13.97 -8.59 6.19
CA GLN A 336 -14.11 -8.02 7.54
C GLN A 336 -13.07 -8.64 8.47
N LEU A 337 -12.62 -7.88 9.47
CA LEU A 337 -11.84 -8.40 10.60
C LEU A 337 -12.76 -9.15 11.57
N ASN A 338 -12.28 -10.26 12.15
CA ASN A 338 -13.05 -11.06 13.10
C ASN A 338 -12.44 -11.08 14.53
N PRO A 339 -13.25 -11.33 15.58
CA PRO A 339 -12.80 -11.49 16.96
C PRO A 339 -11.85 -12.68 17.21
N ILE A 340 -10.96 -12.53 18.19
CA ILE A 340 -10.15 -13.65 18.74
C ILE A 340 -10.53 -13.86 20.21
N THR A 341 -10.81 -15.12 20.57
CA THR A 341 -11.28 -15.52 21.91
C THR A 341 -12.47 -14.66 22.40
N GLY A 342 -13.40 -14.35 21.50
CA GLY A 342 -14.56 -13.48 21.73
C GLY A 342 -14.26 -11.96 21.73
N ILE A 343 -12.98 -11.55 21.76
CA ILE A 343 -12.59 -10.14 21.84
C ILE A 343 -12.53 -9.52 20.45
N SER A 344 -13.36 -8.49 20.21
CA SER A 344 -13.34 -7.70 18.97
C SER A 344 -11.95 -7.07 18.74
N PRO A 345 -11.44 -7.07 17.49
CA PRO A 345 -10.20 -6.36 17.15
C PRO A 345 -10.33 -4.83 17.26
N LEU A 346 -11.55 -4.31 17.12
CA LEU A 346 -11.84 -2.88 17.02
C LEU A 346 -12.77 -2.39 18.14
N THR A 347 -12.62 -1.13 18.51
CA THR A 347 -13.59 -0.39 19.34
C THR A 347 -14.85 -0.03 18.54
N THR A 348 -15.90 0.46 19.22
CA THR A 348 -17.22 0.76 18.63
C THR A 348 -17.39 2.20 18.13
N ALA A 349 -16.31 2.99 18.08
CA ALA A 349 -16.37 4.39 17.63
C ALA A 349 -16.54 4.52 16.11
N LYS A 350 -17.09 5.65 15.64
CA LYS A 350 -17.33 5.96 14.21
C LYS A 350 -16.07 5.80 13.34
N VAL A 351 -14.92 6.24 13.87
CA VAL A 351 -13.60 5.83 13.41
C VAL A 351 -13.01 5.01 14.56
N PRO A 352 -12.93 3.67 14.43
CA PRO A 352 -12.51 2.81 15.51
C PRO A 352 -10.99 2.74 15.62
N THR A 353 -10.50 2.39 16.80
CA THR A 353 -9.10 2.07 17.08
C THR A 353 -8.97 0.57 17.33
N ILE A 354 -7.73 0.04 17.38
CA ILE A 354 -7.49 -1.27 18.01
C ILE A 354 -8.14 -1.27 19.41
N ASN A 355 -8.82 -2.36 19.74
CA ASN A 355 -9.35 -2.60 21.08
C ASN A 355 -8.19 -2.84 22.06
N PRO A 356 -8.02 -2.04 23.13
CA PRO A 356 -6.92 -2.22 24.08
C PRO A 356 -6.98 -3.53 24.87
N LYS A 357 -8.12 -4.23 24.87
CA LYS A 357 -8.28 -5.58 25.45
C LYS A 357 -7.93 -6.72 24.47
N PHE A 358 -7.58 -6.42 23.22
CA PHE A 358 -7.30 -7.45 22.20
C PHE A 358 -6.05 -8.28 22.57
N PRO A 359 -6.04 -9.63 22.43
CA PRO A 359 -5.08 -10.47 23.11
C PRO A 359 -3.62 -10.15 22.77
N SER A 360 -2.80 -9.98 23.81
CA SER A 360 -1.43 -9.41 23.75
C SER A 360 -0.48 -10.17 22.80
N ASN A 361 -0.70 -11.47 22.63
CA ASN A 361 0.11 -12.34 21.79
C ASN A 361 -0.04 -12.12 20.27
N PHE A 362 -0.98 -11.26 19.82
CA PHE A 362 -1.15 -10.86 18.42
C PHE A 362 -0.67 -9.44 18.11
N TRP A 363 0.00 -8.79 19.07
CA TRP A 363 0.56 -7.45 18.91
C TRP A 363 2.00 -7.47 18.40
N ARG A 364 2.31 -6.59 17.46
CA ARG A 364 3.65 -6.37 16.90
C ARG A 364 4.10 -4.93 17.06
N THR A 365 5.41 -4.73 17.07
CA THR A 365 6.01 -3.41 16.80
C THR A 365 6.12 -3.24 15.28
N VAL A 366 5.90 -2.03 14.80
CA VAL A 366 6.13 -1.64 13.40
C VAL A 366 7.23 -0.58 13.33
N TYR A 367 7.99 -0.61 12.24
CA TYR A 367 9.32 -0.02 12.16
C TYR A 367 9.52 0.83 10.90
N ASN A 368 10.41 1.80 11.01
CA ASN A 368 11.08 2.44 9.88
C ASN A 368 12.55 2.02 9.93
N VAL A 369 13.02 1.36 8.87
CA VAL A 369 14.35 0.76 8.80
C VAL A 369 15.29 1.73 8.10
N VAL A 370 16.43 2.05 8.71
CA VAL A 370 17.39 3.07 8.24
C VAL A 370 18.77 2.45 8.03
N PRO A 371 19.67 3.05 7.23
CA PRO A 371 21.08 2.66 7.18
C PRO A 371 21.73 2.89 8.55
N TYR A 372 22.50 1.91 9.02
CA TYR A 372 23.14 1.97 10.34
C TYR A 372 24.21 3.08 10.36
N THR A 373 23.97 4.12 11.16
CA THR A 373 24.88 5.27 11.28
C THR A 373 25.89 5.03 12.40
N VAL A 374 27.17 4.98 12.05
CA VAL A 374 28.27 4.91 13.03
C VAL A 374 28.43 6.28 13.70
N GLY A 375 28.64 6.30 15.01
CA GLY A 375 28.88 7.53 15.78
C GLY A 375 27.64 8.23 16.33
N THR A 376 26.42 7.77 16.00
CA THR A 376 25.19 8.16 16.73
C THR A 376 24.74 7.04 17.67
N SER A 377 24.15 7.39 18.81
CA SER A 377 23.84 6.47 19.91
C SER A 377 22.60 5.59 19.70
N ASP A 378 21.75 5.97 18.75
CA ASP A 378 20.62 5.21 18.21
C ASP A 378 20.87 4.75 16.76
N HIS A 379 22.05 5.04 16.20
CA HIS A 379 22.44 4.69 14.83
C HIS A 379 21.55 5.28 13.73
N ILE A 380 20.77 6.32 14.04
CA ILE A 380 20.00 7.11 13.08
C ILE A 380 20.89 8.23 12.52
N SER A 381 20.70 8.60 11.26
CA SER A 381 21.47 9.69 10.64
C SER A 381 20.87 11.05 10.98
N LYS A 382 21.71 12.10 11.10
CA LYS A 382 21.28 13.49 11.39
C LYS A 382 20.15 13.99 10.48
N LYS A 383 20.07 13.49 9.24
CA LYS A 383 19.01 13.79 8.27
C LYS A 383 17.65 13.22 8.68
N LEU A 384 17.62 12.00 9.22
CA LEU A 384 16.40 11.27 9.60
C LEU A 384 15.99 11.54 11.05
N GLU A 385 16.92 11.95 11.90
CA GLU A 385 16.73 12.15 13.35
C GLU A 385 15.52 13.03 13.69
N GLY A 386 15.36 14.16 12.98
CA GLY A 386 14.23 15.08 13.19
C GLY A 386 12.85 14.47 12.95
N MET A 387 12.75 13.37 12.21
CA MET A 387 11.50 12.63 11.98
C MET A 387 11.43 11.36 12.83
N LEU A 388 12.42 10.48 12.71
CA LEU A 388 12.41 9.09 13.18
C LEU A 388 13.03 8.88 14.57
N GLY A 389 13.89 9.80 15.00
CA GLY A 389 14.64 9.70 16.25
C GLY A 389 13.77 9.69 17.50
N LYS A 390 14.34 9.27 18.64
CA LYS A 390 13.64 9.21 19.94
C LYS A 390 13.08 10.57 20.38
N ASN A 391 13.69 11.67 19.92
CA ASN A 391 13.21 13.03 20.12
C ASN A 391 12.54 13.66 18.87
N GLY A 392 12.51 12.93 17.75
CA GLY A 392 11.92 13.36 16.49
C GLY A 392 10.40 13.40 16.46
N PHE A 393 9.86 13.89 15.34
CA PHE A 393 8.44 14.14 15.13
C PHE A 393 7.55 12.94 15.48
N LEU A 394 7.87 11.73 15.02
CA LEU A 394 7.06 10.54 15.25
C LEU A 394 6.88 10.20 16.74
N CYS A 395 7.93 10.39 17.54
CA CYS A 395 7.98 9.95 18.93
C CYS A 395 7.53 11.03 19.92
N LYS A 396 7.72 12.31 19.61
CA LYS A 396 7.36 13.42 20.51
C LYS A 396 6.05 14.09 20.17
N SER A 397 5.78 14.38 18.89
CA SER A 397 4.67 15.23 18.46
C SER A 397 3.29 14.70 18.89
N GLY A 398 2.47 15.57 19.50
CA GLY A 398 1.06 15.28 19.78
C GLY A 398 0.27 15.00 18.50
N THR A 399 0.55 15.74 17.43
CA THR A 399 -0.04 15.54 16.10
C THR A 399 0.32 14.17 15.52
N ALA A 400 1.58 13.73 15.65
CA ALA A 400 1.99 12.40 15.19
C ALA A 400 1.27 11.29 15.98
N LYS A 401 1.22 11.41 17.31
CA LYS A 401 0.53 10.47 18.19
C LYS A 401 -0.97 10.38 17.90
N ALA A 402 -1.61 11.51 17.60
CA ALA A 402 -3.01 11.56 17.17
C ALA A 402 -3.23 10.87 15.83
N ILE A 403 -2.35 11.08 14.83
CA ILE A 403 -2.41 10.41 13.53
C ILE A 403 -2.22 8.89 13.69
N ILE A 404 -1.17 8.45 14.40
CA ILE A 404 -0.90 7.04 14.68
C ILE A 404 -2.15 6.38 15.29
N LYS A 405 -2.75 6.99 16.33
CA LYS A 405 -3.97 6.49 16.97
C LYS A 405 -5.17 6.44 16.02
N ASN A 406 -5.42 7.52 15.28
CA ASN A 406 -6.59 7.65 14.40
C ASN A 406 -6.52 6.66 13.23
N TYR A 407 -5.31 6.38 12.72
CA TYR A 407 -5.05 5.40 11.66
C TYR A 407 -5.02 3.94 12.17
N GLY A 408 -5.46 3.70 13.41
CA GLY A 408 -5.59 2.37 13.98
C GLY A 408 -4.30 1.74 14.49
N PHE A 409 -3.22 2.50 14.60
CA PHE A 409 -1.99 2.06 15.29
C PHE A 409 -1.99 2.57 16.74
N VAL A 410 -1.03 2.14 17.56
CA VAL A 410 -0.87 2.65 18.93
C VAL A 410 0.52 3.28 19.10
N PRO A 411 0.62 4.55 19.56
CA PRO A 411 1.91 5.18 19.85
C PRO A 411 2.73 4.36 20.85
N TYR A 412 4.01 4.16 20.56
CA TYR A 412 4.85 3.23 21.32
C TYR A 412 5.76 3.95 22.32
N ALA A 413 5.81 3.46 23.56
CA ALA A 413 6.68 4.02 24.61
C ALA A 413 8.18 3.93 24.26
N PHE A 414 8.56 2.92 23.47
CA PHE A 414 9.92 2.71 22.96
C PHE A 414 10.10 3.22 21.52
N CYS A 415 9.35 4.23 21.10
CA CYS A 415 9.55 4.91 19.83
C CYS A 415 10.96 5.51 19.73
N GLY A 416 11.61 5.34 18.58
CA GLY A 416 12.98 5.78 18.33
C GLY A 416 14.06 4.84 18.86
N ILE A 417 13.70 3.70 19.47
CA ILE A 417 14.67 2.65 19.80
C ILE A 417 14.92 1.78 18.57
N THR A 418 16.19 1.47 18.33
CA THR A 418 16.67 0.66 17.21
C THR A 418 17.07 -0.75 17.60
N SER A 419 16.94 -1.68 16.65
CA SER A 419 17.43 -3.05 16.72
C SER A 419 17.87 -3.60 15.36
#